data_AF-T1CXB0-F1
#
_entry.id   AF-T1CXB0-F1
#
_cell.length_a   1.000
_cell.length_b   1.000
_cell.length_c   1.000
_cell.angle_alpha   90.00
_cell.angle_beta   90.00
_cell.angle_gamma   90.00
#
_symmetry.space_group_name_H-M   'P 1'
#
loop_
_entity.id
_entity.type
_entity.pdbx_description
1 polymer ?
#
loop_
_entity_poly.entity_id
_entity_poly.type
_entity_poly.pdbx_seq_one_letter_code
_entity_poly.pdbx_strand_id
1 'polypeptide(L)'
;MLGGTFDHLHIGHQALLTAAFSLAEEVGIGVTTEEFLRREGRKLGVVEPFEVREGRLREHLSRAFPGRQYRLIPLTDRWGALLEGRTRMLVASPETIHVGVQANRLRRQKGLPPVALIEVASVLGDDLLPVSSTRIREGTIDAGGRRRTPLQGGGRVHEPRQARRCASGPRPGLPGPHPVRTVRQHR
;
A
#
# COMPACT_ATOMS: atom_id res chain seq x y z
N MET A 1 4.96 -11.95 3.04
CA MET A 1 3.92 -11.31 3.86
C MET A 1 3.68 -9.91 3.34
N LEU A 2 2.45 -9.43 3.39
CA LEU A 2 2.14 -7.99 3.36
C LEU A 2 1.20 -7.67 4.52
N GLY A 3 1.04 -6.41 4.85
CA GLY A 3 0.12 -5.95 5.89
C GLY A 3 -0.56 -4.65 5.48
N GLY A 4 -1.77 -4.45 5.98
CA GLY A 4 -2.52 -3.23 5.72
C GLY A 4 -3.79 -3.17 6.55
N THR A 5 -4.39 -1.98 6.58
CA THR A 5 -5.72 -1.83 7.15
C THR A 5 -6.78 -2.36 6.19
N PHE A 6 -6.59 -2.25 4.86
CA PHE A 6 -7.59 -2.66 3.86
C PHE A 6 -8.96 -1.99 4.05
N ASP A 7 -8.94 -0.77 4.59
CA ASP A 7 -10.11 0.10 4.67
C ASP A 7 -10.48 0.59 3.27
N HIS A 8 -11.75 0.51 2.88
CA HIS A 8 -12.21 0.87 1.54
C HIS A 8 -11.27 0.33 0.44
N LEU A 9 -11.23 -0.99 0.27
CA LEU A 9 -10.34 -1.67 -0.66
C LEU A 9 -10.29 -0.97 -2.04
N HIS A 10 -9.07 -0.67 -2.51
CA HIS A 10 -8.83 0.24 -3.62
C HIS A 10 -7.60 -0.19 -4.44
N ILE A 11 -7.35 0.46 -5.58
CA ILE A 11 -6.29 0.04 -6.52
C ILE A 11 -4.89 0.01 -5.92
N GLY A 12 -4.58 0.88 -4.95
CA GLY A 12 -3.34 0.79 -4.17
C GLY A 12 -3.18 -0.55 -3.40
N HIS A 13 -4.24 -1.05 -2.76
CA HIS A 13 -4.22 -2.37 -2.12
C HIS A 13 -4.07 -3.49 -3.16
N GLN A 14 -4.74 -3.37 -4.30
CA GLN A 14 -4.64 -4.35 -5.37
C GLN A 14 -3.22 -4.44 -5.94
N ALA A 15 -2.50 -3.32 -6.06
CA ALA A 15 -1.10 -3.32 -6.49
C ALA A 15 -0.20 -4.08 -5.51
N LEU A 16 -0.38 -3.87 -4.19
CA LEU A 16 0.35 -4.61 -3.14
C LEU A 16 0.07 -6.12 -3.20
N LEU A 17 -1.20 -6.50 -3.32
CA LEU A 17 -1.62 -7.90 -3.42
C LEU A 17 -1.04 -8.56 -4.68
N THR A 18 -1.15 -7.88 -5.83
CA THR A 18 -0.63 -8.36 -7.12
C THR A 18 0.87 -8.60 -7.05
N ALA A 19 1.63 -7.64 -6.50
CA ALA A 19 3.06 -7.81 -6.31
C ALA A 19 3.38 -9.01 -5.41
N ALA A 20 2.68 -9.17 -4.28
CA ALA A 20 2.92 -10.29 -3.38
C ALA A 20 2.61 -11.66 -4.01
N PHE A 21 1.48 -11.80 -4.71
CA PHE A 21 1.13 -13.03 -5.39
C PHE A 21 2.01 -13.35 -6.59
N SER A 22 2.65 -12.34 -7.19
CA SER A 22 3.62 -12.53 -8.29
C SER A 22 4.99 -13.04 -7.79
N LEU A 23 5.31 -12.81 -6.52
CA LEU A 23 6.63 -13.09 -5.95
C LEU A 23 6.66 -14.32 -5.03
N ALA A 24 5.50 -14.84 -4.62
CA ALA A 24 5.42 -15.96 -3.67
C ALA A 24 4.25 -16.89 -4.00
N GLU A 25 4.45 -18.20 -3.79
CA GLU A 25 3.41 -19.22 -3.92
C GLU A 25 2.38 -19.14 -2.78
N GLU A 26 2.84 -18.79 -1.58
CA GLU A 26 2.01 -18.64 -0.39
C GLU A 26 2.15 -17.23 0.21
N VAL A 27 1.02 -16.55 0.40
CA VAL A 27 1.00 -15.16 0.88
C VAL A 27 0.33 -15.04 2.25
N GLY A 28 1.09 -14.61 3.25
CA GLY A 28 0.50 -14.11 4.51
C GLY A 28 0.04 -12.67 4.34
N ILE A 29 -1.23 -12.37 4.61
CA ILE A 29 -1.85 -11.06 4.46
C ILE A 29 -2.36 -10.61 5.83
N GLY A 30 -1.66 -9.64 6.42
CA GLY A 30 -1.99 -9.10 7.73
C GLY A 30 -3.05 -8.00 7.66
N VAL A 31 -4.16 -8.15 8.37
CA VAL A 31 -5.25 -7.16 8.44
C VAL A 31 -5.29 -6.55 9.83
N THR A 32 -5.14 -5.23 9.95
CA THR A 32 -5.11 -4.55 11.27
C THR A 32 -6.42 -4.71 12.01
N THR A 33 -6.36 -5.07 13.29
CA THR A 33 -7.53 -5.09 14.19
C THR A 33 -7.80 -3.72 14.78
N GLU A 34 -8.96 -3.55 15.42
CA GLU A 34 -9.32 -2.36 16.20
C GLU A 34 -8.27 -2.11 17.30
N GLU A 35 -7.76 -3.17 17.93
CA GLU A 35 -6.71 -3.04 18.95
C GLU A 35 -5.44 -2.40 18.38
N PHE A 36 -4.98 -2.88 17.22
CA PHE A 36 -3.84 -2.27 16.53
C PHE A 36 -4.11 -0.80 16.21
N LEU A 37 -5.28 -0.50 15.65
CA LEU A 37 -5.65 0.86 15.27
C LEU A 37 -5.68 1.81 16.48
N ARG A 38 -6.20 1.35 17.63
CA ARG A 38 -6.17 2.12 18.90
C ARG A 38 -4.74 2.40 19.35
N ARG A 39 -3.85 1.39 19.32
CA ARG A 39 -2.44 1.51 19.72
C ARG A 39 -1.68 2.50 18.85
N GLU A 40 -2.00 2.56 17.55
CA GLU A 40 -1.43 3.52 16.60
C GLU A 40 -2.14 4.90 16.64
N GLY A 41 -2.99 5.16 17.65
CA GLY A 41 -3.63 6.45 17.86
C GLY A 41 -4.73 6.80 16.85
N ARG A 42 -5.25 5.82 16.09
CA ARG A 42 -6.34 6.05 15.15
C ARG A 42 -7.69 6.05 15.86
N LYS A 43 -8.53 7.04 15.53
CA LYS A 43 -9.91 7.13 16.04
C LYS A 43 -10.75 5.99 15.48
N LEU A 44 -11.36 5.19 16.36
CA LEU A 44 -12.34 4.18 15.98
C LEU A 44 -13.58 4.84 15.38
N GLY A 45 -14.25 4.14 14.47
CA GLY A 45 -15.41 4.66 13.72
C GLY A 45 -15.05 5.47 12.47
N VAL A 46 -13.78 5.84 12.28
CA VAL A 46 -13.28 6.40 11.00
C VAL A 46 -12.95 5.30 10.00
N VAL A 47 -12.52 4.14 10.50
CA VAL A 47 -12.13 2.96 9.70
C VAL A 47 -13.23 1.91 9.82
N GLU A 48 -13.48 1.19 8.73
CA GLU A 48 -14.45 0.08 8.71
C GLU A 48 -14.11 -1.00 9.77
N PRO A 49 -15.10 -1.71 10.34
CA PRO A 49 -14.83 -2.81 11.26
C PRO A 49 -13.94 -3.89 10.65
N PHE A 50 -13.13 -4.55 11.48
CA PHE A 50 -12.22 -5.62 11.08
C PHE A 50 -12.92 -6.70 10.26
N GLU A 51 -14.08 -7.16 10.71
CA GLU A 51 -14.84 -8.23 10.06
C GLU A 51 -15.31 -7.80 8.66
N VAL A 52 -15.68 -6.52 8.49
CA VAL A 52 -16.08 -5.96 7.19
C VAL A 52 -14.89 -5.90 6.24
N ARG A 53 -13.75 -5.40 6.72
CA ARG A 53 -12.51 -5.29 5.92
C ARG A 53 -11.97 -6.66 5.54
N GLU A 54 -11.92 -7.58 6.50
CA GLU A 54 -11.49 -8.95 6.27
C GLU A 54 -12.43 -9.68 5.31
N GLY A 55 -13.75 -9.54 5.49
CA GLY A 55 -14.77 -10.13 4.61
C GLY A 55 -14.64 -9.67 3.16
N ARG A 56 -14.54 -8.36 2.94
CA ARG A 56 -14.34 -7.78 1.59
C ARG A 56 -13.02 -8.17 0.98
N LEU A 57 -11.95 -8.21 1.77
CA LEU A 57 -10.65 -8.67 1.30
C LEU A 57 -10.73 -10.13 0.87
N ARG A 58 -11.38 -11.00 1.65
CA ARG A 58 -11.58 -12.42 1.32
C ARG A 58 -12.37 -12.59 0.01
N GLU A 59 -13.45 -11.82 -0.17
CA GLU A 59 -14.24 -11.81 -1.41
C GLU A 59 -13.43 -11.31 -2.61
N HIS A 60 -12.62 -10.27 -2.43
CA HIS A 60 -11.74 -9.79 -3.49
C HIS A 60 -10.68 -10.82 -3.87
N LEU A 61 -10.04 -11.44 -2.88
CA LEU A 61 -8.99 -12.45 -3.09
C LEU A 61 -9.51 -13.66 -3.86
N SER A 62 -10.71 -14.16 -3.53
CA SER A 62 -11.29 -15.31 -4.23
C SER A 62 -11.58 -15.03 -5.71
N ARG A 63 -11.93 -13.78 -6.05
CA ARG A 63 -12.19 -13.35 -7.43
C ARG A 63 -10.92 -13.02 -8.21
N ALA A 64 -10.01 -12.25 -7.60
CA ALA A 64 -8.85 -11.70 -8.28
C ALA A 64 -7.66 -12.67 -8.33
N PHE A 65 -7.56 -13.59 -7.37
CA PHE A 65 -6.44 -14.53 -7.23
C PHE A 65 -6.93 -15.98 -7.06
N PRO A 66 -7.76 -16.51 -7.98
CA PRO A 66 -8.33 -17.83 -7.85
C PRO A 66 -7.23 -18.91 -7.77
N GLY A 67 -7.38 -19.84 -6.83
CA GLY A 67 -6.44 -20.96 -6.62
C GLY A 67 -5.09 -20.58 -5.99
N ARG A 68 -4.85 -19.32 -5.65
CA ARG A 68 -3.62 -18.91 -4.95
C ARG A 68 -3.70 -19.22 -3.46
N GLN A 69 -2.58 -19.63 -2.86
CA GLN A 69 -2.52 -19.94 -1.44
C GLN A 69 -2.27 -18.68 -0.62
N TYR A 70 -3.10 -18.44 0.39
CA TYR A 70 -2.92 -17.33 1.30
C TYR A 70 -3.46 -17.62 2.71
N ARG A 71 -3.00 -16.85 3.69
CA ARG A 71 -3.58 -16.77 5.02
C ARG A 71 -3.89 -15.33 5.37
N LEU A 72 -5.11 -15.09 5.83
CA LEU A 72 -5.49 -13.84 6.48
C LEU A 72 -5.05 -13.91 7.94
N ILE A 73 -4.36 -12.88 8.40
CA ILE A 73 -3.75 -12.83 9.73
C ILE A 73 -4.24 -11.55 10.42
N PRO A 74 -5.04 -11.63 11.49
CA PRO A 74 -5.36 -10.45 12.29
C PRO A 74 -4.07 -9.87 12.89
N LEU A 75 -3.83 -8.58 12.67
CA LEU A 75 -2.67 -7.87 13.22
C LEU A 75 -3.08 -7.07 14.45
N THR A 76 -2.58 -7.46 15.61
CA THR A 76 -2.67 -6.71 16.88
C THR A 76 -1.41 -5.89 17.16
N ASP A 77 -0.33 -6.11 16.40
CA ASP A 77 0.91 -5.34 16.38
C ASP A 77 1.46 -5.16 14.95
N ARG A 78 2.58 -4.44 14.83
CA ARG A 78 3.21 -4.12 13.53
C ARG A 78 4.04 -5.26 12.95
N TRP A 79 4.28 -6.32 13.71
CA TRP A 79 5.13 -7.42 13.30
C TRP A 79 4.32 -8.50 12.58
N GLY A 80 3.18 -8.89 13.14
CA GLY A 80 2.46 -10.09 12.70
C GLY A 80 3.42 -11.26 12.48
N ALA A 81 3.36 -11.88 11.30
CA ALA A 81 4.22 -13.02 10.95
C ALA A 81 5.66 -12.64 10.56
N LEU A 82 6.07 -11.36 10.59
CA LEU A 82 7.42 -10.95 10.20
C LEU A 82 8.52 -11.46 11.12
N LEU A 83 8.22 -11.78 12.38
CA LEU A 83 9.17 -12.34 13.33
C LEU A 83 9.11 -13.87 13.38
N GLU A 84 8.28 -14.51 12.56
CA GLU A 84 8.26 -15.96 12.41
C GLU A 84 9.40 -16.41 11.50
N GLY A 85 10.06 -17.52 11.82
CA GLY A 85 11.24 -18.02 11.09
C GLY A 85 10.95 -18.39 9.62
N ARG A 86 9.70 -18.73 9.29
CA ARG A 86 9.27 -19.12 7.94
C ARG A 86 9.06 -17.94 6.98
N THR A 87 8.92 -16.73 7.49
CA THR A 87 8.70 -15.55 6.63
C THR A 87 10.01 -15.19 5.93
N ARG A 88 9.98 -15.12 4.60
CA ARG A 88 11.14 -14.80 3.75
C ARG A 88 11.12 -13.39 3.17
N MET A 89 9.96 -12.76 3.09
CA MET A 89 9.79 -11.50 2.39
C MET A 89 8.65 -10.66 2.99
N LEU A 90 8.87 -9.35 3.05
CA LEU A 90 7.84 -8.34 3.28
C LEU A 90 7.63 -7.56 1.97
N VAL A 91 6.39 -7.52 1.50
CA VAL A 91 5.92 -6.61 0.46
C VAL A 91 5.17 -5.47 1.14
N ALA A 92 5.61 -4.24 0.93
CA ALA A 92 5.07 -3.07 1.61
C ALA A 92 5.02 -1.86 0.68
N SER A 93 4.22 -0.89 1.07
CA SER A 93 4.17 0.42 0.42
C SER A 93 5.32 1.32 0.94
N PRO A 94 5.59 2.48 0.30
CA PRO A 94 6.61 3.41 0.79
C PRO A 94 6.33 3.88 2.22
N GLU A 95 5.06 3.98 2.60
CA GLU A 95 4.63 4.38 3.95
C GLU A 95 4.99 3.31 5.00
N THR A 96 5.06 2.02 4.63
CA THR A 96 5.14 0.89 5.57
C THR A 96 6.43 0.09 5.49
N ILE A 97 7.27 0.33 4.49
CA ILE A 97 8.52 -0.42 4.27
C ILE A 97 9.50 -0.33 5.45
N HIS A 98 9.47 0.78 6.19
CA HIS A 98 10.31 0.99 7.38
C HIS A 98 10.07 -0.06 8.48
N VAL A 99 8.85 -0.62 8.57
CA VAL A 99 8.52 -1.71 9.51
C VAL A 99 9.39 -2.94 9.22
N GLY A 100 9.66 -3.24 7.96
CA GLY A 100 10.56 -4.33 7.56
C GLY A 100 12.00 -4.10 8.00
N VAL A 101 12.47 -2.86 7.95
CA VAL A 101 13.82 -2.49 8.44
C VAL A 101 13.90 -2.72 9.94
N GLN A 102 12.89 -2.30 10.70
CA GLN A 102 12.79 -2.56 12.13
C GLN A 102 12.71 -4.06 12.43
N ALA A 103 11.91 -4.80 11.67
CA ALA A 103 11.78 -6.25 11.81
C ALA A 103 13.11 -6.96 11.57
N ASN A 104 13.89 -6.59 10.55
CA ASN A 104 15.20 -7.20 10.30
C ASN A 104 16.21 -6.95 11.42
N ARG A 105 16.16 -5.79 12.10
CA ARG A 105 16.98 -5.53 13.29
C ARG A 105 16.63 -6.50 14.42
N LEU A 106 15.34 -6.72 14.67
CA LEU A 106 14.86 -7.68 15.68
C LEU A 106 15.15 -9.13 15.29
N ARG A 107 14.98 -9.49 14.02
CA ARG A 107 15.31 -10.82 13.49
C ARG A 107 16.78 -11.15 13.71
N ARG A 108 17.68 -10.20 13.45
CA ARG A 108 19.12 -10.36 13.74
C ARG A 108 19.40 -10.63 15.22
N GLN A 109 18.75 -9.89 16.12
CA GLN A 109 18.89 -10.13 17.57
C GLN A 109 18.38 -11.52 17.99
N LYS A 110 17.40 -12.06 17.27
CA LYS A 110 16.81 -13.39 17.50
C LYS A 110 17.48 -14.52 16.70
N GLY A 111 18.58 -14.26 15.99
CA GLY A 111 19.25 -15.26 15.15
C GLY A 111 18.44 -15.71 13.92
N LEU A 112 17.43 -14.94 13.51
CA LEU A 112 16.62 -15.22 12.34
C LEU A 112 17.22 -14.57 11.09
N PRO A 113 17.16 -15.24 9.91
CA PRO A 113 17.62 -14.66 8.66
C PRO A 113 16.78 -13.42 8.29
N PRO A 114 17.36 -12.36 7.70
CA PRO A 114 16.59 -11.19 7.32
C PRO A 114 15.52 -11.55 6.26
N VAL A 115 14.39 -10.85 6.29
CA VAL A 115 13.42 -10.91 5.21
C VAL A 115 13.84 -9.97 4.07
N ALA A 116 13.56 -10.37 2.82
CA ALA A 116 13.64 -9.48 1.68
C ALA A 116 12.58 -8.37 1.81
N LEU A 117 12.96 -7.13 1.55
CA LEU A 117 12.06 -5.99 1.59
C LEU A 117 11.76 -5.52 0.18
N ILE A 118 10.49 -5.63 -0.20
CA ILE A 118 9.98 -5.26 -1.51
C ILE A 118 9.05 -4.07 -1.34
N GLU A 119 9.46 -2.94 -1.89
CA GLU A 119 8.67 -1.72 -1.93
C GLU A 119 7.86 -1.67 -3.23
N VAL A 120 6.56 -1.45 -3.11
CA VAL A 120 5.64 -1.25 -4.22
C VAL A 120 5.25 0.22 -4.27
N ALA A 121 5.56 0.91 -5.36
CA ALA A 121 5.22 2.33 -5.51
C ALA A 121 3.72 2.59 -5.35
N SER A 122 3.39 3.74 -4.75
CA SER A 122 1.99 4.14 -4.56
C SER A 122 1.30 4.36 -5.90
N VAL A 123 0.09 3.83 -6.04
CA VAL A 123 -0.74 4.03 -7.24
C VAL A 123 -1.32 5.44 -7.21
N LEU A 124 -1.16 6.18 -8.30
CA LEU A 124 -1.65 7.55 -8.43
C LEU A 124 -3.07 7.56 -9.00
N GLY A 125 -3.91 8.48 -8.50
CA GLY A 125 -5.21 8.77 -9.09
C GLY A 125 -5.11 9.75 -10.26
N ASP A 126 -6.26 10.15 -10.80
CA ASP A 126 -6.35 11.08 -11.95
C ASP A 126 -5.75 12.46 -11.67
N ASP A 127 -5.63 12.82 -10.40
CA ASP A 127 -5.01 14.07 -9.95
C ASP A 127 -3.53 13.92 -9.56
N LEU A 128 -2.89 12.82 -9.94
CA LEU A 128 -1.48 12.52 -9.71
C LEU A 128 -1.08 12.41 -8.23
N LEU A 129 -2.07 12.34 -7.33
CA LEU A 129 -1.85 12.12 -5.91
C LEU A 129 -2.05 10.63 -5.57
N PRO A 130 -1.35 10.07 -4.57
CA PRO A 130 -1.53 8.69 -4.16
C PRO A 130 -2.98 8.35 -3.78
N VAL A 131 -3.49 7.22 -4.28
CA VAL A 131 -4.79 6.69 -3.88
C VAL A 131 -4.70 6.16 -2.46
N SER A 132 -5.62 6.59 -1.59
CA SER A 132 -5.67 6.16 -0.19
C SER A 132 -7.10 6.10 0.33
N SER A 133 -7.35 5.23 1.31
CA SER A 133 -8.66 5.11 1.97
C SER A 133 -9.15 6.43 2.55
N THR A 134 -8.25 7.29 3.05
CA THR A 134 -8.63 8.62 3.56
C THR A 134 -9.30 9.47 2.49
N ARG A 135 -8.72 9.52 1.29
CA ARG A 135 -9.26 10.30 0.18
C ARG A 135 -10.59 9.75 -0.33
N ILE A 136 -10.79 8.43 -0.22
CA ILE A 136 -12.07 7.76 -0.54
C ILE A 136 -13.14 8.12 0.49
N ARG A 137 -12.81 8.07 1.79
CA ARG A 137 -13.73 8.46 2.88
C ARG A 137 -14.13 9.92 2.80
N GLU A 138 -13.19 10.80 2.46
CA GLU A 138 -13.44 12.22 2.22
C GLU A 138 -14.20 12.48 0.91
N GLY A 139 -14.44 11.46 0.09
CA GLY A 139 -15.19 11.57 -1.15
C GLY A 139 -14.45 12.35 -2.24
N THR A 140 -13.13 12.53 -2.14
CA THR A 140 -12.33 13.24 -3.16
C THR A 140 -12.05 12.36 -4.37
N ILE A 141 -11.95 11.04 -4.17
CA ILE A 141 -11.77 10.02 -5.21
C ILE A 141 -12.65 8.80 -4.95
N ASP A 142 -12.85 7.95 -5.96
CA ASP A 142 -13.35 6.59 -5.79
C ASP A 142 -12.20 5.57 -5.57
N ALA A 143 -12.57 4.30 -5.38
CA ALA A 143 -11.63 3.20 -5.18
C ALA A 143 -10.69 2.94 -6.37
N GLY A 144 -11.06 3.41 -7.57
CA GLY A 144 -10.28 3.37 -8.80
C GLY A 144 -9.36 4.58 -8.97
N GLY A 145 -9.29 5.50 -7.99
CA GLY A 145 -8.50 6.72 -8.11
C GLY A 145 -9.14 7.79 -9.00
N ARG A 146 -10.38 7.59 -9.44
CA ARG A 146 -11.11 8.59 -10.21
C ARG A 146 -11.65 9.65 -9.29
N ARG A 147 -11.45 10.88 -9.69
CA ARG A 147 -11.76 12.02 -8.85
C ARG A 147 -13.26 12.34 -8.85
N ARG A 148 -13.78 12.71 -7.69
CA ARG A 148 -15.19 13.06 -7.47
C ARG A 148 -15.43 14.54 -7.21
N THR A 149 -14.38 15.30 -6.88
CA THR A 149 -14.45 16.74 -6.58
C THR A 149 -13.55 17.54 -7.51
N PRO A 150 -13.83 18.82 -7.81
CA PRO A 150 -12.90 19.66 -8.59
C PRO A 150 -11.50 19.75 -7.95
N LEU A 151 -10.46 20.03 -8.75
CA LEU A 151 -9.13 20.30 -8.18
C LEU A 151 -9.31 21.52 -7.31
N GLN A 152 -8.98 21.39 -6.03
CA GLN A 152 -8.73 22.59 -5.24
C GLN A 152 -7.44 23.20 -5.78
N GLY A 153 -7.59 24.17 -6.69
CA GLY A 153 -6.50 24.96 -7.22
C GLY A 153 -5.91 25.81 -6.12
N GLY A 154 -4.93 25.27 -5.39
CA GLY A 154 -4.09 26.02 -4.44
C GLY A 154 -3.06 26.92 -5.15
N GLY A 155 -3.38 27.46 -6.31
CA GLY A 155 -2.53 28.38 -7.05
C GLY A 155 -3.12 29.77 -6.95
N ARG A 156 -2.46 30.69 -6.21
CA ARG A 156 -2.54 32.09 -6.59
C ARG A 156 -2.12 32.15 -8.05
N VAL A 157 -3.02 32.60 -8.93
CA VAL A 157 -2.67 32.92 -10.29
C VAL A 157 -1.72 34.11 -10.20
N HIS A 158 -0.41 33.86 -10.15
CA HIS A 158 0.53 34.90 -10.55
C HIS A 158 0.38 35.04 -12.06
N GLU A 159 -0.11 36.20 -12.49
CA GLU A 159 -0.14 36.58 -13.90
C GLU A 159 1.22 36.24 -14.54
N PRO A 160 1.23 35.47 -15.64
CA PRO A 160 2.46 35.18 -16.33
C PRO A 160 2.99 36.49 -16.93
N ARG A 161 4.12 36.99 -16.41
CA ARG A 161 4.94 37.94 -17.16
C ARG A 161 5.38 37.26 -18.46
N GLN A 162 4.78 37.73 -19.56
CA GLN A 162 5.05 37.42 -20.97
C GLN A 162 6.08 36.30 -21.21
N ALA A 163 5.57 35.10 -21.51
CA ALA A 163 6.39 33.96 -21.88
C ALA A 163 7.07 34.19 -23.25
N ARG A 164 8.40 34.12 -23.28
CA ARG A 164 9.16 33.92 -24.53
C ARG A 164 8.88 32.50 -25.03
N ARG A 165 8.62 32.38 -26.34
CA ARG A 165 8.30 31.13 -27.03
C ARG A 165 9.45 30.13 -26.93
N CYS A 166 9.19 28.93 -26.44
CA CYS A 166 10.08 27.77 -26.60
C CYS A 166 9.40 26.70 -27.45
N ALA A 167 10.18 26.10 -28.35
CA ALA A 167 9.74 25.14 -29.36
C ALA A 167 9.35 23.76 -28.78
N SER A 168 8.46 23.08 -29.50
CA SER A 168 7.88 21.79 -29.19
C SER A 168 8.87 20.63 -29.28
N GLY A 169 9.11 19.92 -28.16
CA GLY A 169 9.70 18.58 -28.13
C GLY A 169 8.63 17.47 -28.06
N PRO A 170 8.97 16.22 -28.41
CA PRO A 170 7.99 15.13 -28.53
C PRO A 170 7.50 14.63 -27.16
N ARG A 171 6.25 14.16 -27.13
CA ARG A 171 5.55 13.65 -25.94
C ARG A 171 6.14 12.32 -25.46
N PRO A 172 6.36 12.10 -24.15
CA PRO A 172 6.70 10.78 -23.64
C PRO A 172 5.44 9.89 -23.58
N GLY A 173 5.64 8.60 -23.90
CA GLY A 173 4.61 7.57 -23.92
C GLY A 173 4.07 7.21 -22.52
N LEU A 174 2.93 6.53 -22.53
CA LEU A 174 2.17 6.06 -21.37
C LEU A 174 3.03 5.21 -20.42
N PRO A 175 2.83 5.31 -19.08
CA PRO A 175 3.61 4.53 -18.12
C PRO A 175 3.23 3.05 -18.17
N GLY A 176 4.24 2.20 -18.19
CA GLY A 176 4.12 0.75 -17.99
C GLY A 176 3.80 0.36 -16.54
N PRO A 177 3.86 -0.94 -16.20
CA PRO A 177 3.45 -1.46 -14.89
C PRO A 177 4.22 -0.80 -13.72
N HIS A 178 3.56 -0.66 -12.58
CA HIS A 178 4.11 0.00 -11.39
C HIS A 178 5.47 -0.59 -10.97
N PRO A 179 6.49 0.25 -10.71
CA PRO A 179 7.82 -0.24 -10.39
C PRO A 179 7.83 -0.92 -9.02
N VAL A 180 8.40 -2.13 -8.99
CA VAL A 180 8.71 -2.88 -7.77
C VAL A 180 10.20 -2.71 -7.50
N ARG A 181 10.57 -2.27 -6.29
CA ARG A 181 11.97 -2.04 -5.91
C ARG A 181 12.35 -2.89 -4.71
N THR A 182 13.43 -3.66 -4.86
CA THR A 182 14.06 -4.33 -3.72
C THR A 182 14.88 -3.31 -2.92
N VAL A 183 14.57 -3.15 -1.64
CA VAL A 183 15.33 -2.27 -0.76
C VAL A 183 16.63 -2.97 -0.35
N ARG A 184 17.78 -2.42 -0.77
CA ARG A 184 19.10 -2.89 -0.31
C ARG A 184 19.33 -2.42 1.12
N GLN A 185 19.59 -3.34 2.03
CA GLN A 185 20.00 -3.01 3.39
C GLN A 185 21.53 -2.90 3.43
N HIS A 186 22.05 -1.78 3.94
CA HIS A 186 23.47 -1.67 4.23
C HIS A 186 23.84 -2.66 5.35
N ARG A 187 24.91 -3.41 5.12
CA ARG A 187 25.46 -4.42 6.05
C ARG A 187 25.87 -3.80 7.37
#